data_AF-A0A2V8Q678-F1
#
_entry.id   AF-A0A2V8Q678-F1
#
_cell.length_a   1.000
_cell.length_b   1.000
_cell.length_c   1.000
_cell.angle_alpha   90.00
_cell.angle_beta   90.00
_cell.angle_gamma   90.00
#
_symmetry.space_group_name_H-M   'P 1'
#
loop_
_entity.id
_entity.type
_entity.pdbx_description
1 polymer ?
#
loop_
_entity_poly.entity_id
_entity_poly.type
_entity_poly.pdbx_seq_one_letter_code
_entity_poly.pdbx_strand_id
1 'polypeptide(L)'
;MYEVVSTEDAAAVAAEVDRQRATFQGLLGRNPTHLDSHQHVHKTEPVRSIMIETARRLRIPLRDCDPDISYSGRFYGQSANGYPYPEGISIESLLATIRGLPSGVIELGCHPGLPDDLNSMYRAERIQEVRVLCDRRAREGIDAEGIQLRSFLSIATELRRELKAEVA
;
A
#
# COMPACT_ATOMS: atom_id res chain seq x y z
N MET A 1 -21.53 2.96 0.60
CA MET A 1 -21.27 2.26 -0.68
C MET A 1 -20.64 3.28 -1.60
N TYR A 2 -19.47 2.99 -2.16
CA TYR A 2 -18.80 3.88 -3.11
C TYR A 2 -19.17 3.48 -4.54
N GLU A 3 -19.10 4.42 -5.48
CA GLU A 3 -19.34 4.16 -6.90
C GLU A 3 -18.00 3.83 -7.57
N VAL A 4 -18.02 2.85 -8.47
CA VAL A 4 -16.85 2.44 -9.25
C VAL A 4 -17.19 2.65 -10.72
N VAL A 5 -16.41 3.50 -11.40
CA VAL A 5 -16.52 3.66 -12.85
C VAL A 5 -16.17 2.34 -13.56
N SER A 6 -16.69 2.14 -14.77
CA SER A 6 -16.29 0.97 -15.57
C SER A 6 -14.77 0.96 -15.74
N THR A 7 -14.11 -0.09 -15.23
CA THR A 7 -12.65 -0.23 -15.31
C THR A 7 -12.17 -0.53 -16.72
N GLU A 8 -13.07 -0.88 -17.64
CA GLU A 8 -12.77 -1.13 -19.06
C GLU A 8 -12.82 0.17 -19.90
N ASP A 9 -13.45 1.22 -19.40
CA ASP A 9 -13.51 2.53 -20.08
C ASP A 9 -12.31 3.39 -19.65
N ALA A 10 -11.28 3.41 -20.49
CA ALA A 10 -10.05 4.17 -20.24
C ALA A 10 -10.31 5.67 -19.99
N ALA A 11 -11.28 6.27 -20.66
CA ALA A 11 -11.59 7.70 -20.49
C ALA A 11 -12.27 7.95 -19.13
N ALA A 12 -13.22 7.08 -18.76
CA ALA A 12 -13.87 7.15 -17.45
C ALA A 12 -12.87 6.92 -16.30
N VAL A 13 -11.97 5.95 -16.45
CA VAL A 13 -10.90 5.66 -15.48
C VAL A 13 -9.96 6.86 -15.34
N ALA A 14 -9.46 7.43 -16.45
CA ALA A 14 -8.56 8.58 -16.40
C ALA A 14 -9.21 9.78 -15.70
N ALA A 15 -10.49 10.07 -16.04
CA ALA A 15 -11.24 11.13 -15.40
C ALA A 15 -11.45 10.86 -13.90
N GLU A 16 -11.71 9.61 -13.50
CA GLU A 16 -11.89 9.25 -12.09
C GLU A 16 -10.59 9.31 -11.29
N VAL A 17 -9.47 8.84 -11.84
CA VAL A 17 -8.14 8.95 -11.21
C VAL A 17 -7.79 10.43 -10.97
N ASP A 18 -8.04 11.30 -11.96
CA ASP A 18 -7.82 12.74 -11.80
C ASP A 18 -8.76 13.35 -10.74
N ARG A 19 -10.04 12.93 -10.67
CA ARG A 19 -10.98 13.37 -9.63
C ARG A 19 -10.55 12.94 -8.22
N GLN A 20 -10.20 11.66 -8.02
CA GLN A 20 -9.75 11.17 -6.71
C GLN A 20 -8.47 11.88 -6.25
N ARG A 21 -7.53 12.13 -7.17
CA ARG A 21 -6.33 12.92 -6.87
C ARG A 21 -6.67 14.36 -6.48
N ALA A 22 -7.55 15.02 -7.23
CA ALA A 22 -7.97 16.38 -6.92
C ALA A 22 -8.65 16.47 -5.55
N THR A 23 -9.50 15.49 -5.22
CA THR A 23 -10.12 15.37 -3.89
C THR A 23 -9.07 15.19 -2.79
N PHE A 24 -8.10 14.28 -2.98
CA PHE A 24 -7.00 14.10 -2.04
C PHE A 24 -6.24 15.42 -1.81
N GLN A 25 -5.91 16.12 -2.89
CA GLN A 25 -5.18 17.39 -2.81
C GLN A 25 -6.01 18.48 -2.12
N GLY A 26 -7.32 18.55 -2.39
CA GLY A 26 -8.23 19.48 -1.73
C GLY A 26 -8.35 19.23 -0.23
N LEU A 27 -8.38 17.96 0.19
CA LEU A 27 -8.48 17.57 1.60
C LEU A 27 -7.16 17.75 2.37
N LEU A 28 -6.02 17.38 1.76
CA LEU A 28 -4.74 17.36 2.47
C LEU A 28 -3.83 18.57 2.16
N GLY A 29 -4.21 19.43 1.21
CA GLY A 29 -3.43 20.59 0.79
C GLY A 29 -2.11 20.26 0.09
N ARG A 30 -1.90 18.99 -0.32
CA ARG A 30 -0.66 18.51 -0.95
C ARG A 30 -0.91 17.35 -1.90
N ASN A 31 0.05 17.10 -2.79
CA ASN A 31 0.05 15.90 -3.64
C ASN A 31 0.29 14.63 -2.81
N PRO A 32 -0.21 13.47 -3.28
CA PRO A 32 0.11 12.19 -2.67
C PRO A 32 1.60 11.88 -2.79
N THR A 33 2.11 11.03 -1.89
CA THR A 33 3.54 10.66 -1.83
C THR A 33 3.85 9.36 -2.57
N HIS A 34 2.80 8.60 -2.87
CA HIS A 34 2.78 7.37 -3.66
C HIS A 34 1.32 7.14 -4.11
N LEU A 35 1.12 6.21 -5.03
CA LEU A 35 -0.19 5.73 -5.44
C LEU A 35 -0.32 4.23 -5.19
N ASP A 36 -1.54 3.80 -4.89
CA ASP A 36 -1.98 2.42 -4.94
C ASP A 36 -3.44 2.38 -5.42
N SER A 37 -4.11 1.23 -5.29
CA SER A 37 -5.54 1.17 -5.51
C SER A 37 -6.18 0.09 -4.65
N HIS A 38 -7.44 0.29 -4.28
CA HIS A 38 -8.25 -0.75 -3.67
C HIS A 38 -8.29 -2.00 -4.56
N GLN A 39 -8.23 -3.19 -3.94
CA GLN A 39 -8.21 -4.50 -4.62
C GLN A 39 -7.16 -4.64 -5.72
N HIS A 40 -6.10 -3.83 -5.71
CA HIS A 40 -5.03 -3.87 -6.71
C HIS A 40 -5.51 -3.67 -8.17
N VAL A 41 -6.65 -3.01 -8.41
CA VAL A 41 -7.15 -2.74 -9.78
C VAL A 41 -6.15 -2.02 -10.68
N HIS A 42 -5.18 -1.28 -10.13
CA HIS A 42 -4.07 -0.69 -10.91
C HIS A 42 -3.15 -1.72 -11.58
N LYS A 43 -3.31 -3.02 -11.34
CA LYS A 43 -2.51 -4.06 -11.99
C LYS A 43 -3.07 -4.51 -13.34
N THR A 44 -4.30 -4.13 -13.68
CA THR A 44 -4.97 -4.55 -14.91
C THR A 44 -5.19 -3.38 -15.86
N GLU A 45 -5.04 -3.60 -17.17
CA GLU A 45 -5.35 -2.58 -18.18
C GLU A 45 -6.86 -2.34 -18.29
N PRO A 46 -7.30 -1.13 -18.67
CA PRO A 46 -6.51 0.10 -18.93
C PRO A 46 -6.04 0.85 -17.67
N VAL A 47 -6.50 0.47 -16.48
CA VAL A 47 -6.20 1.17 -15.22
C VAL A 47 -4.69 1.25 -14.96
N ARG A 48 -3.96 0.18 -15.26
CA ARG A 48 -2.51 0.09 -15.09
C ARG A 48 -1.75 1.18 -15.83
N SER A 49 -1.96 1.33 -17.13
CA SER A 49 -1.26 2.36 -17.92
C SER A 49 -1.56 3.78 -17.42
N ILE A 50 -2.82 4.05 -17.07
CA ILE A 50 -3.27 5.36 -16.57
C ILE A 50 -2.63 5.67 -15.21
N MET A 51 -2.58 4.69 -14.29
CA MET A 51 -1.96 4.86 -12.97
C MET A 51 -0.45 5.04 -13.08
N ILE A 52 0.23 4.30 -13.97
CA ILE A 52 1.67 4.48 -14.23
C ILE A 52 1.96 5.88 -14.78
N GLU A 53 1.20 6.35 -15.77
CA GLU A 53 1.37 7.70 -16.32
C GLU A 53 1.14 8.77 -15.24
N THR A 54 0.11 8.58 -14.41
CA THR A 54 -0.20 9.48 -13.30
C THR A 54 0.94 9.52 -12.27
N ALA A 55 1.47 8.37 -11.87
CA ALA A 55 2.60 8.27 -10.96
C ALA A 55 3.86 8.95 -11.52
N ARG A 56 4.17 8.72 -12.82
CA ARG A 56 5.28 9.36 -13.53
C ARG A 56 5.14 10.88 -13.56
N ARG A 57 3.96 11.40 -13.89
CA ARG A 57 3.68 12.85 -13.92
C ARG A 57 3.89 13.51 -12.55
N LEU A 58 3.52 12.81 -11.47
CA LEU A 58 3.70 13.27 -10.10
C LEU A 58 5.11 13.00 -9.53
N ARG A 59 5.92 12.19 -10.22
CA ARG A 59 7.24 11.72 -9.77
C ARG A 59 7.16 11.07 -8.38
N ILE A 60 6.21 10.15 -8.23
CA ILE A 60 5.98 9.37 -7.02
C ILE A 60 5.86 7.88 -7.37
N PRO A 61 6.14 6.97 -6.43
CA PRO A 61 6.00 5.54 -6.66
C PRO A 61 4.54 5.12 -6.87
N LEU A 62 4.34 4.06 -7.66
CA LEU A 62 3.11 3.28 -7.71
C LEU A 62 3.41 1.90 -7.11
N ARG A 63 2.60 1.46 -6.15
CA ARG A 63 2.75 0.15 -5.50
C ARG A 63 3.01 -0.95 -6.54
N ASP A 64 4.02 -1.77 -6.29
CA ASP A 64 4.36 -2.95 -7.10
C ASP A 64 4.66 -2.64 -8.59
N CYS A 65 4.90 -1.37 -8.92
CA CYS A 65 5.28 -0.89 -10.26
C CYS A 65 6.57 -0.03 -10.23
N ASP A 66 7.13 0.19 -9.04
CA ASP A 66 8.41 0.86 -8.83
C ASP A 66 9.50 -0.20 -8.67
N PRO A 67 10.60 -0.13 -9.45
CA PRO A 67 11.64 -1.17 -9.42
C PRO A 67 12.38 -1.25 -8.08
N ASP A 68 12.37 -0.17 -7.29
CA ASP A 68 13.11 -0.09 -6.03
C ASP A 68 12.25 -0.47 -4.82
N ILE A 69 10.93 -0.66 -5.01
CA ILE A 69 9.97 -0.94 -3.94
C ILE A 69 9.15 -2.20 -4.26
N SER A 70 9.39 -3.28 -3.51
CA SER A 70 8.59 -4.51 -3.64
C SER A 70 7.36 -4.49 -2.73
N TYR A 71 6.24 -5.04 -3.19
CA TYR A 71 5.05 -5.23 -2.36
C TYR A 71 4.95 -6.66 -1.79
N SER A 72 4.58 -6.78 -0.52
CA SER A 72 4.25 -8.05 0.13
C SER A 72 2.82 -8.01 0.67
N GLY A 73 1.96 -8.87 0.13
CA GLY A 73 0.59 -9.09 0.63
C GLY A 73 0.47 -10.23 1.65
N ARG A 74 1.58 -10.65 2.28
CA ARG A 74 1.62 -11.86 3.12
C ARG A 74 0.91 -11.72 4.48
N PHE A 75 0.66 -10.50 4.93
CA PHE A 75 -0.10 -10.22 6.15
C PHE A 75 -1.57 -9.92 5.79
N TYR A 76 -2.34 -10.98 5.56
CA TYR A 76 -3.73 -10.87 5.15
C TYR A 76 -4.55 -12.05 5.68
N GLY A 77 -5.71 -11.74 6.22
CA GLY A 77 -6.60 -12.63 6.97
C GLY A 77 -7.60 -13.38 6.10
N GLN A 78 -7.43 -13.33 4.78
CA GLN A 78 -8.22 -14.09 3.82
C GLN A 78 -7.33 -14.71 2.75
N SER A 79 -7.77 -15.83 2.18
CA SER A 79 -7.15 -16.44 1.01
C SER A 79 -7.41 -15.61 -0.26
N ALA A 80 -6.74 -15.95 -1.37
CA ALA A 80 -6.97 -15.34 -2.68
C ALA A 80 -8.43 -15.43 -3.17
N ASN A 81 -9.18 -16.43 -2.69
CA ASN A 81 -10.59 -16.64 -3.03
C ASN A 81 -11.54 -16.00 -2.00
N GLY A 82 -11.03 -15.22 -1.05
CA GLY A 82 -11.83 -14.53 -0.03
C GLY A 82 -12.25 -15.38 1.18
N TYR A 83 -11.84 -16.65 1.26
CA TYR A 83 -12.12 -17.47 2.45
C TYR A 83 -11.35 -16.97 3.68
N PRO A 84 -11.94 -16.98 4.89
CA PRO A 84 -11.25 -16.63 6.12
C PRO A 84 -9.95 -17.40 6.30
N TYR A 85 -8.90 -16.69 6.69
CA TYR A 85 -7.56 -17.20 6.97
C TYR A 85 -6.95 -16.46 8.17
N PRO A 86 -7.49 -16.66 9.38
CA PRO A 86 -7.08 -15.88 10.57
C PRO A 86 -5.61 -16.06 10.94
N GLU A 87 -5.00 -17.19 10.59
CA GLU A 87 -3.58 -17.46 10.82
C GLU A 87 -2.69 -16.47 10.06
N GLY A 88 -3.14 -15.97 8.90
CA GLY A 88 -2.41 -14.99 8.08
C GLY A 88 -2.24 -13.61 8.76
N ILE A 89 -3.01 -13.35 9.82
CA ILE A 89 -2.94 -12.12 10.63
C ILE A 89 -2.67 -12.44 12.11
N SER A 90 -1.97 -13.54 12.38
CA SER A 90 -1.39 -13.83 13.69
C SER A 90 -0.06 -13.10 13.86
N ILE A 91 0.34 -12.89 15.12
CA ILE A 91 1.66 -12.36 15.46
C ILE A 91 2.78 -13.32 15.06
N GLU A 92 2.56 -14.63 15.14
CA GLU A 92 3.51 -15.63 14.67
C GLU A 92 3.74 -15.51 13.15
N SER A 93 2.68 -15.32 12.36
CA SER A 93 2.79 -15.08 10.91
C SER A 93 3.42 -13.74 10.56
N LEU A 94 3.16 -12.68 11.33
CA LEU A 94 3.82 -11.39 11.16
C LEU A 94 5.33 -11.51 11.41
N LEU A 95 5.75 -12.16 12.50
CA LEU A 95 7.16 -12.40 12.81
C LEU A 95 7.84 -13.27 11.75
N ALA A 96 7.17 -14.32 11.27
CA ALA A 96 7.68 -15.14 10.16
C ALA A 96 7.84 -14.32 8.87
N THR A 97 6.89 -13.43 8.58
CA THR A 97 6.97 -12.51 7.44
C THR A 97 8.16 -11.57 7.56
N ILE A 98 8.32 -10.90 8.72
CA ILE A 98 9.42 -9.97 9.02
C ILE A 98 10.79 -10.63 8.79
N ARG A 99 11.01 -11.84 9.34
CA ARG A 99 12.25 -12.61 9.16
C ARG A 99 12.51 -13.06 7.72
N GLY A 100 11.45 -13.20 6.94
CA GLY A 100 11.50 -13.69 5.56
C GLY A 100 11.48 -12.58 4.51
N LEU A 101 11.55 -11.30 4.90
CA LEU A 101 11.59 -10.20 3.96
C LEU A 101 12.95 -10.20 3.21
N PRO A 102 12.96 -9.99 1.89
CA PRO A 102 14.21 -9.81 1.16
C PRO A 102 14.83 -8.44 1.48
N SER A 103 16.12 -8.30 1.19
CA SER A 103 16.79 -6.99 1.24
C SER A 103 16.13 -5.99 0.28
N GLY A 104 16.11 -4.72 0.67
CA GLY A 104 15.55 -3.62 -0.13
C GLY A 104 14.39 -2.93 0.57
N VAL A 105 13.66 -2.10 -0.19
CA VAL A 105 12.47 -1.41 0.33
C VAL A 105 11.25 -2.28 0.08
N ILE A 106 10.62 -2.73 1.15
CA ILE A 106 9.43 -3.59 1.09
C ILE A 106 8.22 -2.87 1.68
N GLU A 107 7.14 -2.80 0.92
CA GLU A 107 5.82 -2.41 1.40
C GLU A 107 5.06 -3.65 1.86
N LEU A 108 4.87 -3.82 3.17
CA LEU A 108 3.99 -4.86 3.72
C LEU A 108 2.55 -4.32 3.79
N GLY A 109 1.65 -4.90 3.00
CA GLY A 109 0.23 -4.55 3.02
C GLY A 109 -0.44 -4.94 4.33
N CYS A 110 -1.32 -4.07 4.84
CA CYS A 110 -2.17 -4.30 6.00
C CYS A 110 -3.45 -3.46 5.91
N HIS A 111 -4.44 -3.78 6.74
CA HIS A 111 -5.77 -3.21 6.78
C HIS A 111 -6.24 -2.89 8.21
N PRO A 112 -5.39 -2.33 9.10
CA PRO A 112 -5.81 -2.04 10.48
C PRO A 112 -7.03 -1.11 10.50
N GLY A 113 -7.95 -1.37 11.42
CA GLY A 113 -9.15 -0.57 11.59
C GLY A 113 -9.87 -0.93 12.89
N LEU A 114 -10.35 0.09 13.58
CA LEU A 114 -11.21 -0.06 14.76
C LEU A 114 -12.64 -0.41 14.33
N PRO A 115 -13.46 -0.97 15.24
CA PRO A 115 -14.85 -1.32 14.97
C PRO A 115 -15.72 -0.06 14.84
N ASP A 116 -15.51 0.74 13.80
CA ASP A 116 -16.46 1.78 13.42
C ASP A 116 -17.52 1.19 12.45
N ASP A 117 -18.51 1.99 12.06
CA ASP A 117 -19.70 1.64 11.26
C ASP A 117 -19.41 1.14 9.82
N LEU A 118 -18.21 0.61 9.57
CA LEU A 118 -17.85 0.00 8.29
C LEU A 118 -18.64 -1.29 8.07
N ASN A 119 -19.53 -1.25 7.08
CA ASN A 119 -20.12 -2.45 6.48
C ASN A 119 -19.13 -3.03 5.47
N SER A 120 -18.27 -3.96 5.93
CA SER A 120 -17.26 -4.64 5.12
C SER A 120 -17.19 -6.12 5.48
N MET A 121 -16.90 -6.95 4.48
CA MET A 121 -16.66 -8.39 4.67
C MET A 121 -15.34 -8.68 5.41
N TYR A 122 -14.43 -7.71 5.48
CA TYR A 122 -13.15 -7.77 6.17
C TYR A 122 -13.20 -6.80 7.35
N ARG A 123 -13.98 -7.12 8.38
CA ARG A 123 -14.21 -6.24 9.56
C ARG A 123 -13.55 -6.80 10.81
N ALA A 124 -13.77 -8.07 11.11
CA ALA A 124 -13.19 -8.70 12.29
C ALA A 124 -11.65 -8.80 12.16
N GLU A 125 -11.19 -9.06 10.94
CA GLU A 125 -9.78 -9.14 10.57
C GLU A 125 -9.05 -7.83 10.83
N ARG A 126 -9.67 -6.66 10.55
CA ARG A 126 -9.05 -5.35 10.80
C ARG A 126 -8.73 -5.09 12.26
N ILE A 127 -9.61 -5.54 13.15
CA ILE A 127 -9.45 -5.41 14.59
C ILE A 127 -8.29 -6.30 15.05
N GLN A 128 -8.22 -7.51 14.51
CA GLN A 128 -7.13 -8.44 14.79
C GLN A 128 -5.79 -7.90 14.25
N GLU A 129 -5.77 -7.31 13.07
CA GLU A 129 -4.59 -6.66 12.52
C GLU A 129 -4.10 -5.51 13.42
N VAL A 130 -4.99 -4.67 13.94
CA VAL A 130 -4.62 -3.63 14.93
C VAL A 130 -3.94 -4.26 16.15
N ARG A 131 -4.53 -5.33 16.71
CA ARG A 131 -3.96 -6.01 17.87
C ARG A 131 -2.57 -6.57 17.60
N VAL A 132 -2.36 -7.17 16.43
CA VAL A 132 -1.08 -7.80 16.07
C VAL A 132 -0.03 -6.76 15.69
N LEU A 133 -0.37 -5.73 14.93
CA LEU A 133 0.55 -4.65 14.56
C LEU A 133 0.98 -3.81 15.77
N CYS A 134 0.15 -3.73 16.81
CA CYS A 134 0.46 -3.05 18.07
C CYS A 134 1.01 -3.99 19.17
N ASP A 135 1.21 -5.29 18.89
CA ASP A 135 1.86 -6.21 19.83
C ASP A 135 3.34 -5.80 19.96
N ARG A 136 3.85 -5.72 21.21
CA ARG A 136 5.25 -5.37 21.49
C ARG A 136 6.23 -6.26 20.72
N ARG A 137 5.89 -7.54 20.51
CA ARG A 137 6.72 -8.48 19.76
C ARG A 137 6.92 -8.07 18.31
N ALA A 138 5.96 -7.37 17.69
CA ALA A 138 6.12 -6.88 16.32
C ALA A 138 7.25 -5.86 16.22
N ARG A 139 7.31 -4.91 17.17
CA ARG A 139 8.43 -3.95 17.27
C ARG A 139 9.76 -4.68 17.50
N GLU A 140 9.79 -5.62 18.44
CA GLU A 140 11.01 -6.38 18.74
C GLU A 140 11.51 -7.20 17.54
N GLY A 141 10.59 -7.78 16.77
CA GLY A 141 10.93 -8.49 15.53
C GLY A 141 11.53 -7.57 14.47
N ILE A 142 10.95 -6.38 14.28
CA ILE A 142 11.49 -5.36 13.37
C ILE A 142 12.91 -4.96 13.80
N ASP A 143 13.11 -4.69 15.09
CA ASP A 143 14.40 -4.24 15.61
C ASP A 143 15.46 -5.35 15.54
N ALA A 144 15.08 -6.61 15.80
CA ALA A 144 15.97 -7.77 15.75
C ALA A 144 16.49 -8.06 14.33
N GLU A 145 15.65 -7.84 13.30
CA GLU A 145 16.06 -7.97 11.89
C GLU A 145 16.74 -6.70 11.35
N GLY A 146 16.95 -5.67 12.18
CA GLY A 146 17.55 -4.40 11.76
C GLY A 146 16.73 -3.63 10.73
N ILE A 147 15.41 -3.88 10.67
CA ILE A 147 14.52 -3.26 9.68
C ILE A 147 14.20 -1.83 10.09
N GLN A 148 14.35 -0.90 9.15
CA GLN A 148 13.95 0.49 9.34
C GLN A 148 12.54 0.70 8.82
N LEU A 149 11.64 1.19 9.68
CA LEU A 149 10.33 1.66 9.24
C LEU A 149 10.45 3.00 8.53
N ARG A 150 9.91 3.06 7.32
CA ARG A 150 10.02 4.20 6.41
C ARG A 150 8.64 4.60 5.89
N SER A 151 8.55 5.82 5.38
CA SER A 151 7.36 6.28 4.63
C SER A 151 7.74 6.50 3.17
N PHE A 152 6.79 6.36 2.25
CA PHE A 152 7.00 6.72 0.84
C PHE A 152 7.48 8.16 0.67
N LEU A 153 7.12 9.07 1.58
CA LEU A 153 7.63 10.45 1.55
C LEU A 153 9.14 10.51 1.79
N SER A 154 9.66 9.77 2.79
CA SER A 154 11.10 9.78 3.07
C SER A 154 11.88 9.12 1.94
N ILE A 155 11.37 8.00 1.40
CA ILE A 155 11.96 7.30 0.25
C ILE A 155 12.02 8.23 -0.98
N ALA A 156 10.90 8.86 -1.36
CA ALA A 156 10.85 9.77 -2.50
C ALA A 156 11.75 11.00 -2.33
N THR A 157 12.01 11.43 -1.09
CA THR A 157 12.90 12.56 -0.80
C THR A 157 14.37 12.18 -0.96
N GLU A 158 14.75 10.97 -0.55
CA GLU A 158 16.12 10.45 -0.68
C GLU A 158 16.49 10.18 -2.14
N LEU A 159 15.62 9.48 -2.90
CA LEU A 159 15.84 9.24 -4.34
C LEU A 159 16.05 10.55 -5.12
N ARG A 160 15.31 11.61 -4.77
CA ARG A 160 15.47 12.94 -5.38
C ARG A 160 16.78 13.65 -5.00
N ARG A 161 17.35 13.35 -3.82
CA ARG A 161 18.63 13.90 -3.38
C ARG A 161 19.79 13.19 -4.06
N GLU A 162 19.73 11.87 -4.17
CA GLU A 162 20.74 11.05 -4.86
C GLU A 162 20.85 11.43 -6.33
N LEU A 163 19.71 11.54 -7.04
CA LEU A 163 19.71 11.98 -8.44
C LEU A 163 20.30 13.39 -8.64
N LYS A 164 20.14 14.30 -7.67
CA LYS A 164 20.74 15.63 -7.73
C LYS A 164 22.25 15.61 -7.48
N ALA A 165 22.74 14.67 -6.68
CA ALA A 165 24.16 14.52 -6.39
C ALA A 165 24.92 13.87 -7.56
N GLU A 166 24.28 12.99 -8.33
CA GLU A 166 24.88 12.35 -9.51
C GLU A 166 25.01 13.27 -10.73
N VAL A 167 24.22 14.36 -10.78
CA VAL A 167 24.18 15.31 -11.90
C VAL A 167 25.01 16.58 -11.63
N ALA A 168 25.55 16.72 -10.41
CA ALA A 168 26.38 17.85 -9.99
C ALA A 168 27.88 17.52 -10.08
#